data_AF-A0AAD8A351-F1
#
_entry.id   AF-A0AAD8A351-F1
#
_cell.length_a   1.000
_cell.length_b   1.000
_cell.length_c   1.000
_cell.angle_alpha   90.00
_cell.angle_beta   90.00
_cell.angle_gamma   90.00
#
_symmetry.space_group_name_H-M   'P 1'
#
loop_
_entity.id
_entity.type
_entity.pdbx_description
1 polymer ?
#
loop_
_entity_poly.entity_id
_entity_poly.type
_entity_poly.pdbx_seq_one_letter_code
_entity_poly.pdbx_strand_id
1 'polypeptide(L)'
;MVMLLDLNMWKNQIFYNPKDFGQYTGPDDKIRTVNDSDLLATGNISYWTWESRSHINADTGLPLYEEDMQMNSRFMNYPLSVKWTAFIPSVIGMVLFVSLVSLYGRFPAHQPHGQKRNPSPTRAPPGKDPNSR
;
A
#
# COMPACT_ATOMS: atom_id res chain seq x y z
N MET A 1 -3.62 -10.54 -0.46
CA MET A 1 -3.63 -9.14 0.01
C MET A 1 -2.20 -8.68 0.31
N VAL A 2 -1.31 -8.74 -0.69
CA VAL A 2 0.12 -8.37 -0.60
C VAL A 2 0.44 -7.29 -1.63
N MET A 3 -0.20 -7.34 -2.80
CA MET A 3 -0.05 -6.32 -3.85
C MET A 3 -0.56 -4.91 -3.48
N LEU A 4 -1.44 -4.78 -2.47
CA LEU A 4 -2.05 -3.50 -2.07
C LEU A 4 -1.23 -2.71 -1.04
N LEU A 5 -0.31 -3.37 -0.33
CA LEU A 5 0.54 -2.79 0.74
C LEU A 5 2.00 -2.69 0.34
N ASP A 6 2.33 -3.03 -0.91
CA ASP A 6 3.65 -2.81 -1.45
C ASP A 6 3.82 -1.33 -1.80
N LEU A 7 4.37 -0.58 -0.84
CA LEU A 7 4.63 0.87 -0.97
C LEU A 7 5.58 1.18 -2.13
N ASN A 8 6.44 0.23 -2.53
CA ASN A 8 7.36 0.45 -3.64
C ASN A 8 6.64 0.35 -4.98
N MET A 9 5.70 -0.59 -5.12
CA MET A 9 4.85 -0.69 -6.31
C MET A 9 3.83 0.45 -6.36
N TRP A 10 3.31 0.85 -5.19
CA TRP A 10 2.35 1.94 -5.08
C TRP A 10 2.96 3.31 -5.37
N LYS A 11 4.22 3.57 -4.97
CA LYS A 11 4.89 4.85 -5.33
C LYS A 11 4.97 5.00 -6.84
N ASN A 12 5.33 3.93 -7.56
CA ASN A 12 5.45 3.99 -9.00
C ASN A 12 4.06 4.15 -9.63
N GLN A 13 3.05 3.46 -9.11
CA GLN A 13 1.70 3.51 -9.67
C GLN A 13 0.95 4.83 -9.42
N ILE A 14 1.23 5.51 -8.30
CA ILE A 14 0.62 6.83 -8.01
C ILE A 14 1.33 7.95 -8.75
N PHE A 15 2.66 7.97 -8.70
CA PHE A 15 3.45 9.08 -9.24
C PHE A 15 3.83 8.89 -10.70
N TYR A 16 3.42 7.78 -11.33
CA TYR A 16 3.67 7.57 -12.74
C TYR A 16 3.06 8.69 -13.59
N ASN A 17 3.93 9.26 -14.42
CA ASN A 17 3.63 10.30 -15.38
C ASN A 17 4.36 9.94 -16.68
N PRO A 18 3.65 9.72 -17.80
CA PRO A 18 4.25 9.25 -19.04
C PRO A 18 5.31 10.22 -19.59
N LYS A 19 5.15 11.53 -19.36
CA LYS A 19 6.06 12.56 -19.87
C LYS A 19 7.49 12.43 -19.36
N ASP A 20 7.68 11.83 -18.19
CA ASP A 20 9.00 11.69 -17.57
C ASP A 20 9.80 10.50 -18.15
N PHE A 21 9.15 9.64 -18.95
CA PHE A 21 9.72 8.40 -19.48
C PHE A 21 9.82 8.37 -21.02
N GLY A 22 9.76 9.52 -21.70
CA GLY A 22 9.75 9.53 -23.17
C GLY A 22 8.42 9.05 -23.76
N GLN A 23 7.34 9.15 -23.00
CA GLN A 23 6.02 8.66 -23.39
C GLN A 23 5.01 9.79 -23.46
N TYR A 24 4.04 9.63 -24.34
CA TYR A 24 2.98 10.60 -24.57
C TYR A 24 1.62 9.91 -24.68
N THR A 25 0.55 10.67 -24.47
CA THR A 25 -0.82 10.15 -24.48
C THR A 25 -1.51 10.58 -25.77
N GLY A 26 -2.03 9.61 -26.51
CA GLY A 26 -2.84 9.86 -27.69
C GLY A 26 -4.28 10.29 -27.35
N PRO A 27 -5.09 10.66 -28.35
CA PRO A 27 -6.50 11.03 -28.17
C PRO A 27 -7.39 9.86 -27.69
N ASP A 28 -6.88 8.63 -27.70
CA ASP A 28 -7.54 7.42 -27.21
C ASP A 28 -7.17 7.06 -25.75
N ASP A 29 -6.56 8.00 -25.03
CA ASP A 29 -5.96 7.84 -23.69
C ASP A 29 -4.86 6.78 -23.62
N LYS A 30 -4.39 6.25 -24.75
CA LYS A 30 -3.34 5.23 -24.76
C LYS A 30 -1.97 5.86 -24.70
N ILE A 31 -1.08 5.17 -24.01
CA ILE A 31 0.31 5.57 -23.86
C ILE A 31 1.08 5.08 -25.10
N ARG A 32 1.84 5.98 -25.71
CA ARG A 32 2.79 5.68 -26.77
C ARG A 32 4.19 6.05 -26.32
N THR A 33 5.16 5.23 -26.69
CA THR A 33 6.58 5.45 -26.38
C THR A 33 7.29 5.88 -27.63
N VAL A 34 8.04 6.99 -27.55
CA VAL A 34 8.86 7.46 -28.65
C VAL A 34 9.95 6.45 -28.93
N ASN A 35 10.06 5.99 -30.18
CA ASN A 35 11.05 4.99 -30.59
C ASN A 35 12.38 5.61 -31.07
N ASP A 36 12.36 6.90 -31.40
CA ASP A 36 13.52 7.64 -31.91
C ASP A 36 14.57 7.92 -30.81
N SER A 37 15.72 7.27 -30.91
CA SER A 37 16.81 7.37 -29.93
C SER A 37 17.47 8.74 -29.87
N ASP A 38 17.54 9.47 -30.98
CA ASP A 38 18.18 10.79 -31.04
C ASP A 38 17.31 11.83 -30.32
N LEU A 39 16.00 11.70 -30.49
CA LEU A 39 14.99 12.51 -29.84
C LEU A 39 14.90 12.20 -28.34
N LEU A 40 15.03 10.92 -27.95
CA LEU A 40 15.14 10.51 -26.55
C LEU A 40 16.43 11.03 -25.88
N ALA A 41 17.57 10.99 -26.59
CA ALA A 41 18.85 11.51 -26.09
C ALA A 41 18.84 13.03 -25.88
N THR A 42 18.07 13.75 -26.69
CA THR A 42 17.88 15.20 -26.56
C THR A 42 17.04 15.55 -25.32
N GLY A 43 16.19 14.63 -24.84
CA GLY A 43 15.40 14.80 -23.60
C GLY A 43 14.36 15.92 -23.67
N ASN A 44 13.97 16.36 -24.87
CA ASN A 44 13.04 17.47 -25.03
C ASN A 44 11.58 16.99 -25.03
N ILE A 45 10.94 17.14 -23.87
CA ILE A 45 9.55 16.75 -23.58
C ILE A 45 8.54 17.42 -24.53
N SER A 46 8.88 18.57 -25.13
CA SER A 46 7.99 19.29 -26.06
C SER A 46 7.71 18.50 -27.33
N TYR A 47 8.64 17.64 -27.75
CA TYR A 47 8.47 16.75 -28.90
C TYR A 47 7.78 15.43 -28.53
N TRP A 48 7.52 15.19 -27.24
CA TRP A 48 6.81 14.02 -26.71
C TRP A 48 5.34 14.38 -26.47
N THR A 49 4.69 14.94 -27.50
CA THR A 49 3.28 15.30 -27.48
C THR A 49 2.56 14.68 -28.67
N TRP A 50 1.24 14.53 -28.55
CA TRP A 50 0.45 14.00 -29.66
C TRP A 50 0.54 14.93 -30.88
N GLU A 51 0.50 16.23 -30.63
CA GLU A 51 0.57 17.28 -31.64
C GLU A 51 1.87 17.18 -32.44
N SER A 52 3.02 17.11 -31.76
CA SER A 52 4.31 17.00 -32.43
C SER A 52 4.48 15.71 -33.23
N ARG A 53 3.94 14.58 -32.75
CA ARG A 53 4.05 13.27 -33.43
C ARG A 53 2.95 13.04 -34.48
N SER A 54 1.92 13.87 -34.51
CA SER A 54 0.89 13.84 -35.56
C SER A 54 1.36 14.41 -36.89
N HIS A 55 2.50 15.10 -36.92
CA HIS A 55 3.08 15.63 -38.14
C HIS A 55 3.57 14.50 -39.05
N ILE A 56 3.39 14.72 -40.36
CA ILE A 56 3.86 13.81 -41.40
C ILE A 56 5.37 13.97 -41.53
N ASN A 57 6.08 12.86 -41.45
CA ASN A 57 7.50 12.81 -41.69
C ASN A 57 7.77 13.05 -43.20
N ALA A 58 8.68 13.98 -43.51
CA ALA A 58 9.07 14.28 -44.88
C ALA A 58 9.76 13.10 -45.57
N ASP A 59 10.41 12.22 -44.79
CA ASP A 59 11.22 11.12 -45.33
C ASP A 59 10.39 9.86 -45.59
N THR A 60 9.48 9.50 -44.68
CA THR A 60 8.67 8.27 -44.78
C THR A 60 7.27 8.53 -45.34
N GLY A 61 6.82 9.78 -45.42
CA GLY A 61 5.48 10.15 -45.88
C GLY A 61 4.35 9.69 -44.94
N LEU A 62 4.69 9.14 -43.78
CA LEU A 62 3.79 8.66 -42.76
C LEU A 62 3.85 9.56 -41.52
N PRO A 63 2.80 9.56 -40.68
CA PRO A 63 2.85 10.25 -39.40
C PRO A 63 3.92 9.65 -38.47
N LEU A 64 4.63 10.50 -37.74
CA LEU A 64 5.70 10.07 -36.82
C LEU A 64 5.22 9.11 -35.73
N TYR A 65 3.94 9.17 -35.34
CA TYR A 65 3.38 8.27 -34.33
C TYR A 65 3.25 6.81 -34.80
N GLU A 66 3.29 6.52 -36.11
CA GLU A 66 3.12 5.16 -36.64
C GLU A 66 4.35 4.29 -36.35
N GLU A 67 5.52 4.92 -36.22
CA GLU A 67 6.79 4.30 -35.85
C GLU A 67 6.93 4.14 -34.33
N ASP A 68 6.04 4.77 -33.55
CA ASP A 68 6.07 4.76 -32.09
C ASP A 68 5.35 3.54 -31.51
N MET A 69 5.88 3.05 -30.39
CA MET A 69 5.35 1.85 -29.75
C MET A 69 4.10 2.18 -28.93
N GLN A 70 2.95 1.67 -29.34
CA GLN A 70 1.70 1.80 -28.58
C GLN A 70 1.61 0.74 -27.47
N MET A 71 1.39 1.20 -26.24
CA MET A 71 1.16 0.33 -25.09
C MET A 71 -0.34 0.15 -24.85
N ASN A 72 -0.78 -1.05 -24.44
CA ASN A 72 -2.20 -1.31 -24.12
C ASN A 72 -2.64 -0.72 -22.76
N SER A 73 -1.85 0.18 -22.20
CA SER A 73 -2.15 0.89 -20.96
C SER A 73 -2.84 2.21 -21.26
N ARG A 74 -3.86 2.53 -20.48
CA ARG A 74 -4.56 3.82 -20.57
C ARG A 74 -4.09 4.74 -19.46
N PHE A 75 -3.74 5.96 -19.82
CA PHE A 75 -3.39 7.01 -18.88
C PHE A 75 -4.45 8.11 -18.96
N MET A 76 -5.47 7.98 -18.11
CA MET A 76 -6.40 9.06 -17.86
C MET A 76 -5.73 10.00 -16.86
N ASN A 77 -5.51 11.25 -17.24
CA ASN A 77 -4.88 12.33 -16.47
C ASN A 77 -5.65 12.66 -15.15
N TYR A 78 -5.85 11.68 -14.29
CA TYR A 78 -6.60 11.82 -13.06
C TYR A 78 -5.82 12.69 -12.07
N PRO A 79 -6.48 13.68 -11.46
CA PRO A 79 -5.84 14.52 -10.46
C PRO A 79 -5.41 13.65 -9.27
N LEU A 80 -4.31 14.05 -8.63
CA LEU A 80 -3.74 13.30 -7.49
C LEU A 80 -4.78 13.02 -6.40
N SER A 81 -5.74 13.93 -6.18
CA SER A 81 -6.84 13.79 -5.23
C SER A 81 -7.68 12.52 -5.44
N VAL A 82 -7.99 12.17 -6.69
CA VAL A 82 -8.76 10.96 -7.03
C VAL A 82 -7.94 9.72 -6.72
N LYS A 83 -6.62 9.76 -6.94
CA LYS A 83 -5.73 8.64 -6.62
C LYS A 83 -5.69 8.32 -5.11
N TRP A 84 -5.84 9.33 -4.24
CA TRP A 84 -5.91 9.14 -2.79
C TRP A 84 -7.21 8.50 -2.31
N THR A 85 -8.30 8.56 -3.08
CA THR A 85 -9.57 7.94 -2.69
C THR A 85 -9.47 6.43 -2.56
N ALA A 86 -8.50 5.80 -3.24
CA ALA A 86 -8.19 4.38 -3.10
C ALA A 86 -7.76 3.98 -1.67
N PHE A 87 -7.33 4.93 -0.83
CA PHE A 87 -6.93 4.70 0.57
C PHE A 87 -8.09 4.66 1.54
N ILE A 88 -9.22 5.26 1.17
CA ILE A 88 -10.40 5.37 2.02
C ILE A 88 -10.86 3.99 2.53
N PRO A 89 -11.08 2.97 1.67
CA PRO A 89 -11.51 1.66 2.16
C PRO A 89 -10.45 0.99 3.05
N SER A 90 -9.16 1.20 2.78
CA SER A 90 -8.07 0.67 3.60
C SER A 90 -8.04 1.29 5.01
N VAL A 91 -8.23 2.60 5.10
CA VAL A 91 -8.31 3.32 6.37
C VAL A 91 -9.54 2.90 7.16
N ILE A 92 -10.71 2.80 6.50
CA ILE A 92 -11.94 2.32 7.15
C ILE A 92 -11.76 0.90 7.68
N GLY A 93 -11.20 -0.01 6.89
CA GLY A 93 -10.91 -1.38 7.32
C GLY A 93 -9.98 -1.43 8.52
N MET A 94 -8.92 -0.61 8.53
CA MET A 94 -8.00 -0.51 9.67
C MET A 94 -8.69 -0.01 10.93
N VAL A 95 -9.50 1.04 10.83
CA VAL A 95 -10.24 1.60 11.97
C VAL A 95 -11.23 0.58 12.52
N LEU A 96 -11.99 -0.10 11.66
CA LEU A 96 -12.93 -1.15 12.06
C LEU A 96 -12.20 -2.31 12.75
N PHE A 97 -11.08 -2.76 12.19
CA PHE A 97 -10.27 -3.84 12.77
C PHE A 97 -9.75 -3.48 14.17
N VAL A 98 -9.13 -2.30 14.34
CA VAL A 98 -8.64 -1.82 15.64
C VAL A 98 -9.78 -1.66 16.64
N SER A 99 -10.92 -1.16 16.19
CA SER A 99 -12.11 -0.99 17.04
C SER A 99 -12.64 -2.33 17.53
N LEU A 100 -12.77 -3.33 16.65
CA LEU A 100 -13.23 -4.67 17.00
C LEU A 100 -12.27 -5.38 17.97
N VAL A 101 -10.96 -5.30 17.72
CA VAL A 101 -9.94 -5.87 18.62
C VAL A 101 -9.94 -5.16 19.97
N SER A 102 -10.13 -3.85 20.01
CA SER A 102 -10.16 -3.10 21.28
C SER A 102 -11.40 -3.42 22.12
N LEU A 103 -12.54 -3.63 21.46
CA LEU A 103 -13.84 -3.83 22.12
C LEU A 103 -14.05 -5.30 22.52
N TYR A 104 -13.61 -6.25 21.70
CA TYR A 104 -13.82 -7.69 21.90
C TYR A 104 -12.55 -8.49 22.23
N GLY A 105 -11.35 -7.93 22.00
CA GLY A 105 -10.08 -8.61 22.29
C GLY A 105 -9.65 -8.55 23.76
N ARG A 106 -10.33 -7.76 24.59
CA ARG A 106 -10.17 -7.79 26.05
C ARG A 106 -10.98 -8.94 26.67
N PHE A 107 -10.66 -10.18 26.35
CA PHE A 107 -11.00 -11.28 27.25
C PHE A 107 -10.02 -11.23 28.44
N PRO A 108 -10.50 -11.15 29.69
CA PRO A 108 -9.62 -11.09 30.84
C PRO A 108 -8.76 -12.35 30.91
N ALA A 109 -7.45 -12.19 31.11
CA ALA A 109 -6.57 -13.28 31.49
C ALA A 109 -7.18 -13.99 32.71
N HIS A 110 -7.19 -15.32 32.68
CA HIS A 110 -7.63 -16.20 33.75
C HIS A 110 -7.42 -15.57 35.13
N GLN A 111 -8.51 -15.45 35.90
CA GLN A 111 -8.45 -15.13 37.32
C GLN A 111 -7.36 -15.99 37.98
N PRO A 112 -6.33 -15.41 38.64
CA PRO A 112 -5.48 -16.21 39.50
C PRO A 112 -6.35 -16.71 40.64
N HIS A 113 -6.41 -18.03 40.79
CA HIS A 113 -7.11 -18.72 41.87
C HIS A 113 -6.40 -18.42 43.20
N GLY A 114 -6.61 -17.22 43.74
CA GLY A 114 -6.16 -16.77 45.05
C GLY A 114 -7.15 -17.20 46.15
N GLN A 115 -7.49 -18.49 46.24
CA GLN A 115 -8.19 -19.03 47.40
C GLN A 115 -7.14 -19.49 48.43
N LYS A 116 -6.99 -18.68 49.48
CA LYS A 116 -6.10 -18.89 50.64
C LYS A 116 -6.06 -20.35 51.09
N ARG A 117 -4.92 -21.03 50.93
CA ARG A 117 -4.58 -22.16 51.81
C ARG A 117 -4.07 -21.54 53.11
N ASN A 118 -4.86 -21.61 54.18
CA ASN A 118 -4.35 -21.42 55.54
C ASN A 118 -3.56 -22.68 55.93
N PRO A 119 -2.24 -22.62 56.19
CA PRO A 119 -1.59 -23.64 56.98
C PRO A 119 -1.54 -23.15 58.43
N SER A 120 -2.22 -23.85 59.34
CA SER A 120 -1.74 -24.10 60.72
C SER A 120 -2.87 -24.69 61.58
N PRO A 121 -2.76 -25.96 62.03
CA PRO A 121 -3.31 -26.36 63.30
C PRO A 121 -2.22 -26.20 64.36
N THR A 122 -2.27 -25.12 65.15
CA THR A 122 -1.49 -25.00 66.39
C THR A 122 -2.42 -24.89 67.59
N ARG A 123 -2.66 -26.04 68.26
CA ARG A 123 -2.87 -26.25 69.72
C ARG A 123 -3.26 -27.72 69.94
N ALA A 124 -2.70 -28.51 70.86
CA ALA A 124 -2.07 -28.23 72.15
C ALA A 124 -0.95 -29.27 72.48
N PRO A 125 -0.08 -29.00 73.47
CA PRO A 125 -0.24 -29.75 74.72
C PRO A 125 -0.08 -28.83 75.96
N PRO A 126 -0.80 -29.13 77.05
CA PRO A 126 -0.06 -29.65 78.19
C PRO A 126 -0.89 -30.70 78.96
N GLY A 127 -0.65 -31.97 78.66
CA GLY A 127 -1.00 -33.07 79.55
C GLY A 127 0.13 -33.24 80.56
N LYS A 128 -0.17 -33.02 81.83
CA LYS A 128 0.74 -33.10 82.97
C LYS A 128 1.06 -34.57 83.24
N ASP A 129 2.29 -35.01 83.04
CA ASP A 129 2.76 -36.32 83.54
C ASP A 129 2.95 -36.24 85.06
N PRO A 130 2.22 -37.02 85.86
CA PRO A 130 2.47 -37.14 87.29
C PRO A 130 3.39 -38.34 87.52
N ASN A 131 4.68 -38.18 87.26
CA ASN A 131 5.67 -39.04 87.91
C ASN A 131 6.41 -38.18 88.93
N SER A 132 5.75 -37.93 90.06
CA SER A 132 6.36 -37.18 91.17
C SER A 132 6.10 -37.92 92.48
N ARG A 133 7.10 -38.78 92.78
CA ARG A 133 7.39 -39.59 93.97
C ARG A 133 6.78 -40.98 94.03
#